data_AF-A0A1F8F0C3-F1
#
_entry.id   AF-A0A1F8F0C3-F1
#
_cell.length_a   1.000
_cell.length_b   1.000
_cell.length_c   1.000
_cell.angle_alpha   90.00
_cell.angle_beta   90.00
_cell.angle_gamma   90.00
#
_symmetry.space_group_name_H-M   'P 1'
#
loop_
_entity.id
_entity.type
_entity.pdbx_description
1 polymer ?
#
loop_
_entity_poly.entity_id
_entity_poly.type
_entity_poly.pdbx_seq_one_letter_code
_entity_poly.pdbx_strand_id
1 'polypeptide(L)'
;MSGLSGADAKVYELIESMESAGIVAVPELCEAVKASTITFVGFSCTFGDDGERSIDIGRHGFFERKTRSRTENLLSKLRDLEKDVRFTVFIDDMEFRRVWGWSRSQESLTEECEFQIELAREESQIPGDWDVELWSRVESRIECIPKVCLNTELWHQINSGVACAPINYEMVLKWAAEPAQSRALDEIARMRQTYPRNRNVKLSELRASSVTGLAVYSHAGEVLEFLHPGAIFIHSADHRRDHMLGYRRTKPLPIIHPWR
;
A
#
# COMPACT_ATOMS: atom_id res chain seq x y z
N MET A 1 -5.68 17.40 -19.89
CA MET A 1 -5.85 15.93 -20.03
C MET A 1 -6.02 15.57 -21.50
N SER A 2 -4.95 15.64 -22.29
CA SER A 2 -4.98 15.30 -23.72
C SER A 2 -4.40 13.90 -23.91
N GLY A 3 -5.23 12.87 -24.07
CA GLY A 3 -4.75 11.51 -24.38
C GLY A 3 -5.68 10.35 -24.04
N LEU A 4 -6.74 10.57 -23.24
CA LEU A 4 -7.78 9.56 -23.02
C LEU A 4 -8.94 9.78 -23.99
N SER A 5 -9.49 8.69 -24.52
CA SER A 5 -10.64 8.73 -25.43
C SER A 5 -11.54 7.51 -25.23
N GLY A 6 -12.80 7.61 -25.64
CA GLY A 6 -13.74 6.48 -25.60
C GLY A 6 -13.91 5.90 -24.20
N ALA A 7 -13.73 4.58 -24.07
CA ALA A 7 -13.91 3.86 -22.81
C ALA A 7 -12.91 4.29 -21.73
N ASP A 8 -11.66 4.60 -22.08
CA ASP A 8 -10.63 4.96 -21.10
C ASP A 8 -10.93 6.29 -20.41
N ALA A 9 -11.53 7.24 -21.13
CA ALA A 9 -12.00 8.51 -20.56
C ALA A 9 -13.13 8.28 -19.55
N LYS A 10 -14.10 7.41 -19.88
CA LYS A 10 -15.20 7.05 -18.97
C LYS A 10 -14.71 6.37 -17.69
N VAL A 11 -13.71 5.50 -17.81
CA VAL A 11 -13.06 4.84 -16.66
C VAL A 11 -12.41 5.88 -15.75
N TYR A 12 -11.63 6.79 -16.32
CA TYR A 12 -11.01 7.87 -15.55
C TYR A 12 -12.05 8.75 -14.85
N GLU A 13 -13.09 9.19 -15.58
CA GLU A 13 -14.19 10.00 -15.03
C GLU A 13 -14.92 9.28 -13.89
N LEU A 14 -15.14 7.97 -14.01
CA LEU A 14 -15.73 7.17 -12.95
C LEU A 14 -14.85 7.18 -11.69
N ILE A 15 -13.55 6.91 -11.83
CA ILE A 15 -12.59 6.91 -10.71
C ILE A 15 -12.56 8.30 -10.06
N GLU A 16 -12.44 9.36 -10.87
CA GLU A 16 -12.41 10.75 -10.40
C GLU A 16 -13.71 11.14 -9.66
N SER A 17 -14.87 10.66 -10.13
CA SER A 17 -16.16 10.95 -9.48
C SER A 17 -16.32 10.28 -8.11
N MET A 18 -15.66 9.13 -7.90
CA MET A 18 -15.69 8.38 -6.64
C MET A 18 -14.58 8.78 -5.68
N GLU A 19 -13.56 9.49 -6.17
CA GLU A 19 -12.44 10.00 -5.39
C GLU A 19 -12.89 11.02 -4.32
N SER A 20 -12.25 10.94 -3.16
CA SER A 20 -12.60 11.74 -1.98
C SER A 20 -11.45 12.59 -1.44
N ALA A 21 -10.20 12.24 -1.72
CA ALA A 21 -9.03 12.89 -1.15
C ALA A 21 -8.06 13.46 -2.20
N GLY A 22 -8.30 13.16 -3.48
CA GLY A 22 -7.49 13.60 -4.60
C GLY A 22 -6.63 12.46 -5.13
N ILE A 23 -6.40 12.48 -6.45
CA ILE A 23 -5.65 11.43 -7.14
C ILE A 23 -4.16 11.75 -7.08
N VAL A 24 -3.35 10.82 -6.58
CA VAL A 24 -1.89 10.87 -6.68
C VAL A 24 -1.46 10.29 -8.02
N ALA A 25 -0.49 10.92 -8.69
CA ALA A 25 0.10 10.43 -9.94
C ALA A 25 -0.92 10.23 -11.09
N VAL A 26 -1.63 11.32 -11.43
CA VAL A 26 -2.62 11.37 -12.53
C VAL A 26 -2.07 10.89 -13.88
N PRO A 27 -0.83 11.23 -14.31
CA PRO A 27 -0.27 10.70 -15.56
C PRO A 27 -0.20 9.17 -15.56
N GLU A 28 0.26 8.57 -14.46
CA GLU A 28 0.35 7.12 -14.31
C GLU A 28 -1.01 6.45 -14.22
N LEU A 29 -2.01 7.12 -13.61
CA LEU A 29 -3.40 6.68 -13.67
C LEU A 29 -3.92 6.65 -15.11
N CYS A 30 -3.65 7.69 -15.90
CA CYS A 30 -4.05 7.75 -17.31
C CYS A 30 -3.45 6.60 -18.12
N GLU A 31 -2.23 6.16 -17.82
CA GLU A 31 -1.64 4.98 -18.46
C GLU A 31 -2.26 3.67 -17.95
N ALA A 32 -2.52 3.56 -16.65
CA ALA A 32 -3.13 2.37 -16.05
C ALA A 32 -4.53 2.07 -16.62
N VAL A 33 -5.37 3.10 -16.83
CA VAL A 33 -6.75 2.91 -17.32
C VAL A 33 -6.83 2.46 -18.79
N LYS A 34 -5.77 2.68 -19.57
CA LYS A 34 -5.65 2.22 -20.96
C LYS A 34 -5.39 0.72 -21.07
N ALA A 35 -4.96 0.08 -19.99
CA ALA A 35 -4.73 -1.36 -19.99
C ALA A 35 -6.02 -2.13 -20.30
N SER A 36 -5.87 -3.29 -20.96
CA SER A 36 -6.99 -4.21 -21.20
C SER A 36 -7.57 -4.77 -19.89
N THR A 37 -6.67 -5.01 -18.93
CA THR A 37 -7.01 -5.41 -17.56
C THR A 37 -6.56 -4.32 -16.62
N ILE A 38 -7.51 -3.74 -15.88
CA ILE A 38 -7.21 -2.77 -14.82
C ILE A 38 -6.89 -3.56 -13.56
N THR A 39 -5.66 -3.40 -13.06
CA THR A 39 -5.21 -4.07 -11.84
C THR A 39 -5.25 -3.09 -10.69
N PHE A 40 -6.00 -3.43 -9.64
CA PHE A 40 -6.00 -2.72 -8.38
C PHE A 40 -5.22 -3.51 -7.32
N VAL A 41 -4.51 -2.78 -6.47
CA VAL A 41 -3.84 -3.33 -5.29
C VAL A 41 -4.18 -2.48 -4.07
N GLY A 42 -4.24 -3.06 -2.88
CA GLY A 42 -4.48 -2.27 -1.68
C GLY A 42 -4.06 -3.00 -0.41
N PHE A 43 -3.62 -2.25 0.59
CA PHE A 43 -3.40 -2.81 1.93
C PHE A 43 -4.68 -2.74 2.76
N SER A 44 -5.03 -3.86 3.39
CA SER A 44 -6.03 -3.88 4.46
C SER A 44 -5.32 -3.78 5.80
N CYS A 45 -5.45 -2.65 6.48
CA CYS A 45 -4.91 -2.49 7.82
C CYS A 45 -5.65 -3.43 8.78
N THR A 46 -4.95 -4.36 9.39
CA THR A 46 -5.46 -5.19 10.48
C THR A 46 -5.26 -4.44 11.78
N PHE A 47 -6.19 -3.55 12.11
CA PHE A 47 -6.16 -2.91 13.41
C PHE A 47 -6.52 -3.93 14.49
N GLY A 48 -5.79 -3.94 15.60
CA GLY A 48 -6.25 -4.54 16.84
C GLY A 48 -6.65 -3.40 17.77
N ASP A 49 -7.95 -3.08 17.86
CA ASP A 49 -8.45 -2.11 18.86
C ASP A 49 -8.22 -2.60 20.30
N ASP A 50 -7.91 -3.89 20.47
CA ASP A 50 -7.86 -4.58 21.78
C ASP A 50 -6.44 -4.99 22.25
N GLY A 51 -5.38 -4.44 21.66
CA GLY A 51 -3.99 -4.83 21.98
C GLY A 51 -3.59 -6.17 21.35
N GLU A 52 -2.59 -6.88 21.90
CA GLU A 52 -2.07 -8.17 21.36
C GLU A 52 -3.05 -9.36 21.45
N ARG A 53 -4.35 -9.13 21.66
CA ARG A 53 -5.31 -10.17 22.07
C ARG A 53 -5.84 -11.03 20.92
N SER A 54 -6.13 -10.42 19.76
CA SER A 54 -6.69 -11.15 18.62
C SER A 54 -6.60 -10.34 17.34
N ILE A 55 -6.41 -11.03 16.22
CA ILE A 55 -6.50 -10.48 14.87
C ILE A 55 -7.90 -10.75 14.36
N ASP A 56 -8.59 -9.69 13.90
CA ASP A 56 -9.88 -9.79 13.21
C ASP A 56 -9.77 -9.00 11.90
N ILE A 57 -9.56 -9.71 10.79
CA ILE A 57 -9.41 -9.06 9.49
C ILE A 57 -10.76 -8.51 8.99
N GLY A 58 -11.88 -9.12 9.38
CA GLY A 58 -13.22 -8.82 8.89
C GLY A 58 -13.76 -7.47 9.35
N ARG A 59 -13.22 -6.95 10.47
CA ARG A 59 -13.64 -5.66 11.05
C ARG A 59 -12.90 -4.45 10.49
N HIS A 60 -11.86 -4.64 9.69
CA HIS A 60 -10.97 -3.54 9.31
C HIS A 60 -10.63 -3.52 7.82
N GLY A 61 -10.17 -2.35 7.37
CA GLY A 61 -9.74 -2.11 5.98
C GLY A 61 -10.80 -2.52 4.95
N PHE A 62 -10.39 -3.30 3.96
CA PHE A 62 -11.23 -3.66 2.81
C PHE A 62 -12.36 -4.64 3.12
N PHE A 63 -12.31 -5.33 4.25
CA PHE A 63 -13.30 -6.35 4.62
C PHE A 63 -14.41 -5.78 5.49
N GLU A 64 -14.17 -4.61 6.10
CA GLU A 64 -15.20 -3.83 6.80
C GLU A 64 -16.35 -3.49 5.85
N ARG A 65 -17.59 -3.75 6.27
CA ARG A 65 -18.78 -3.75 5.40
C ARG A 65 -18.91 -2.51 4.52
N LYS A 66 -18.67 -1.31 5.07
CA LYS A 66 -18.79 -0.06 4.32
C LYS A 66 -17.70 0.07 3.25
N THR A 67 -16.46 -0.17 3.64
CA THR A 67 -15.30 -0.12 2.74
C THR A 67 -15.39 -1.18 1.64
N ARG A 68 -15.79 -2.40 2.01
CA ARG A 68 -16.03 -3.52 1.09
C ARG A 68 -17.07 -3.17 0.03
N SER A 69 -18.27 -2.77 0.46
CA SER A 69 -19.38 -2.46 -0.45
C SER A 69 -19.04 -1.34 -1.43
N ARG A 70 -18.26 -0.33 -0.99
CA ARG A 70 -17.79 0.75 -1.87
C ARG A 70 -16.78 0.27 -2.90
N THR A 71 -15.88 -0.60 -2.49
CA THR A 71 -14.87 -1.20 -3.37
C THR A 71 -15.56 -2.10 -4.40
N GLU A 72 -16.47 -2.99 -3.97
CA GLU A 72 -17.29 -3.82 -4.88
C GLU A 72 -18.07 -2.97 -5.89
N ASN A 73 -18.67 -1.87 -5.46
CA ASN A 73 -19.39 -0.93 -6.34
C ASN A 73 -18.47 -0.29 -7.39
N LEU A 74 -17.26 0.14 -7.01
CA LEU A 74 -16.26 0.65 -7.95
C LEU A 74 -15.89 -0.42 -8.98
N LEU A 75 -15.52 -1.61 -8.52
CA LEU A 75 -15.09 -2.72 -9.39
C LEU A 75 -16.22 -3.17 -10.33
N SER A 76 -17.47 -3.23 -9.84
CA SER A 76 -18.65 -3.56 -10.65
C SER A 76 -18.88 -2.52 -11.75
N LYS A 77 -18.87 -1.22 -11.43
CA LYS A 77 -19.07 -0.17 -12.42
C LYS A 77 -17.97 -0.13 -13.49
N LEU A 78 -16.75 -0.50 -13.13
CA LEU A 78 -15.66 -0.64 -14.09
C LEU A 78 -15.89 -1.83 -15.05
N ARG A 79 -16.42 -2.94 -14.54
CA ARG A 79 -16.81 -4.10 -15.37
C ARG A 79 -17.98 -3.79 -16.30
N ASP A 80 -18.92 -2.94 -15.87
CA ASP A 80 -20.01 -2.45 -16.72
C ASP A 80 -19.51 -1.60 -17.90
N LEU A 81 -18.28 -1.08 -17.82
CA LEU A 81 -17.57 -0.40 -18.92
C LEU A 81 -16.74 -1.36 -19.78
N GLU A 82 -17.04 -2.67 -19.71
CA GLU A 82 -16.38 -3.76 -20.46
C GLU A 82 -14.87 -3.89 -20.18
N LYS A 83 -14.40 -3.42 -19.02
CA LYS A 83 -13.02 -3.62 -18.58
C LYS A 83 -12.88 -4.91 -17.79
N ASP A 84 -11.81 -5.65 -18.06
CA ASP A 84 -11.36 -6.70 -17.15
C ASP A 84 -10.75 -6.03 -15.91
N VAL A 85 -11.10 -6.51 -14.72
CA VAL A 85 -10.72 -5.87 -13.45
C VAL A 85 -10.26 -6.92 -12.46
N ARG A 86 -9.03 -6.76 -11.96
CA ARG A 86 -8.45 -7.58 -10.90
C ARG A 86 -8.20 -6.73 -9.66
N PHE A 87 -8.40 -7.32 -8.49
CA PHE A 87 -8.12 -6.66 -7.23
C PHE A 87 -7.40 -7.61 -6.28
N THR A 88 -6.23 -7.18 -5.83
CA THR A 88 -5.44 -7.90 -4.83
C THR A 88 -5.36 -7.09 -3.54
N VAL A 89 -5.83 -7.68 -2.45
CA VAL A 89 -5.73 -7.12 -1.10
C VAL A 89 -4.54 -7.76 -0.38
N PHE A 90 -3.60 -6.92 0.04
CA PHE A 90 -2.50 -7.33 0.90
C PHE A 90 -2.88 -7.12 2.37
N ILE A 91 -2.70 -8.16 3.18
CA ILE A 91 -2.75 -8.06 4.64
C ILE A 91 -1.32 -7.96 5.15
N ASP A 92 -0.99 -6.85 5.79
CA ASP A 92 0.35 -6.64 6.36
C ASP A 92 0.49 -7.31 7.72
N ASP A 93 0.65 -8.63 7.70
CA ASP A 93 0.89 -9.48 8.87
C ASP A 93 2.25 -9.21 9.54
N MET A 94 3.13 -8.42 8.91
CA MET A 94 4.40 -7.98 9.48
C MET A 94 4.25 -6.68 10.31
N GLU A 95 3.19 -5.90 10.07
CA GLU A 95 2.93 -4.61 10.74
C GLU A 95 2.81 -4.79 12.27
N PHE A 96 2.21 -5.89 12.73
CA PHE A 96 2.07 -6.23 14.16
C PHE A 96 3.39 -6.15 14.92
N ARG A 97 4.46 -6.74 14.38
CA ARG A 97 5.77 -6.71 15.03
C ARG A 97 6.52 -5.42 14.70
N ARG A 98 6.53 -5.02 13.43
CA ARG A 98 7.36 -3.91 12.94
C ARG A 98 6.89 -2.54 13.42
N VAL A 99 5.59 -2.32 13.49
CA VAL A 99 4.98 -1.02 13.82
C VAL A 99 4.32 -1.05 15.20
N TRP A 100 3.58 -2.11 15.51
CA TRP A 100 2.82 -2.21 16.76
C TRP A 100 3.63 -2.83 17.91
N GLY A 101 4.81 -3.40 17.63
CA GLY A 101 5.72 -3.93 18.64
C GLY A 101 5.23 -5.20 19.34
N TRP A 102 4.35 -5.98 18.70
CA TRP A 102 3.78 -7.19 19.29
C TRP A 102 4.87 -8.22 19.60
N SER A 103 4.76 -8.83 20.79
CA SER A 103 5.73 -9.80 21.31
C SER A 103 5.65 -11.19 20.67
N ARG A 104 4.54 -11.49 20.00
CA ARG A 104 4.26 -12.76 19.33
C ARG A 104 5.26 -13.05 18.18
N SER A 105 5.50 -14.34 17.91
CA SER A 105 6.34 -14.75 16.77
C SER A 105 5.68 -14.38 15.44
N GLN A 106 6.49 -14.12 14.40
CA GLN A 106 5.94 -13.83 13.08
C GLN A 106 5.14 -15.00 12.53
N GLU A 107 5.64 -16.23 12.71
CA GLU A 107 4.96 -17.47 12.31
C GLU A 107 3.54 -17.55 12.90
N SER A 108 3.39 -17.32 14.21
CA SER A 108 2.06 -17.35 14.85
C SER A 108 1.11 -16.27 14.34
N LEU A 109 1.63 -15.09 13.98
CA LEU A 109 0.82 -13.99 13.45
C LEU A 109 0.38 -14.30 12.01
N THR A 110 1.28 -14.81 11.20
CA THR A 110 1.00 -15.27 9.84
C THR A 110 -0.05 -16.38 9.86
N GLU A 111 0.11 -17.41 10.68
CA GLU A 111 -0.87 -18.51 10.84
C GLU A 111 -2.26 -17.99 11.26
N GLU A 112 -2.33 -17.06 12.22
CA GLU A 112 -3.61 -16.50 12.63
C GLU A 112 -4.25 -15.66 11.51
N CYS A 113 -3.47 -14.86 10.76
CA CYS A 113 -3.97 -14.16 9.60
C CYS A 113 -4.51 -15.11 8.52
N GLU A 114 -3.84 -16.24 8.28
CA GLU A 114 -4.30 -17.28 7.34
C GLU A 114 -5.64 -17.86 7.78
N PHE A 115 -5.75 -18.25 9.05
CA PHE A 115 -6.99 -18.74 9.63
C PHE A 115 -8.13 -17.71 9.52
N GLN A 116 -7.84 -16.43 9.78
CA GLN A 116 -8.82 -15.35 9.64
C GLN A 116 -9.25 -15.13 8.19
N ILE A 117 -8.35 -15.29 7.21
CA ILE A 117 -8.70 -15.25 5.77
C ILE A 117 -9.65 -16.39 5.43
N GLU A 118 -9.36 -17.61 5.88
CA GLU A 118 -10.20 -18.79 5.64
C GLU A 118 -11.61 -18.57 6.22
N LEU A 119 -11.69 -18.16 7.48
CA LEU A 119 -12.96 -17.85 8.13
C LEU A 119 -13.74 -16.74 7.39
N ALA A 120 -13.07 -15.66 7.01
CA ALA A 120 -13.70 -14.57 6.27
C ALA A 120 -14.17 -15.00 4.86
N ARG A 121 -13.53 -15.99 4.23
CA ARG A 121 -14.03 -16.59 2.98
C ARG A 121 -15.26 -17.47 3.24
N GLU A 122 -15.24 -18.31 4.27
CA GLU A 122 -16.39 -19.15 4.66
C GLU A 122 -17.63 -18.30 4.99
N GLU A 123 -17.43 -17.19 5.68
CA GLU A 123 -18.49 -16.24 6.02
C GLU A 123 -18.89 -15.30 4.86
N SER A 124 -18.34 -15.50 3.66
CA SER A 124 -18.59 -14.62 2.49
C SER A 124 -18.27 -13.14 2.76
N GLN A 125 -17.31 -12.88 3.66
CA GLN A 125 -16.83 -11.53 3.93
C GLN A 125 -15.82 -11.05 2.88
N ILE A 126 -15.08 -12.00 2.28
CA ILE A 126 -14.15 -11.76 1.17
C ILE A 126 -14.87 -12.16 -0.14
N PRO A 127 -15.08 -11.23 -1.09
CA PRO A 127 -15.64 -11.57 -2.39
C PRO A 127 -14.79 -12.62 -3.13
N GLY A 128 -15.45 -13.55 -3.83
CA GLY A 128 -14.77 -14.70 -4.46
C GLY A 128 -13.81 -14.33 -5.59
N ASP A 129 -13.97 -13.15 -6.17
CA ASP A 129 -13.14 -12.57 -7.23
C ASP A 129 -12.02 -11.67 -6.70
N TRP A 130 -11.82 -11.61 -5.37
CA TRP A 130 -10.72 -10.88 -4.75
C TRP A 130 -9.56 -11.82 -4.41
N ASP A 131 -8.39 -11.44 -4.89
CA ASP A 131 -7.14 -12.05 -4.46
C ASP A 131 -6.77 -11.47 -3.09
N VAL A 132 -6.36 -12.33 -2.16
CA VAL A 132 -5.91 -11.91 -0.82
C VAL A 132 -4.58 -12.58 -0.53
N GLU A 133 -3.59 -11.79 -0.16
CA GLU A 133 -2.23 -12.27 0.08
C GLU A 133 -1.62 -11.65 1.34
N LEU A 134 -0.86 -12.45 2.10
CA LEU A 134 -0.11 -11.98 3.26
C LEU A 134 1.19 -11.33 2.83
N TRP A 135 1.53 -10.20 3.45
CA TRP A 135 2.72 -9.43 3.10
C TRP A 135 4.02 -10.19 3.37
N SER A 136 4.07 -11.00 4.43
CA SER A 136 5.20 -11.90 4.69
C SER A 136 5.50 -12.85 3.52
N ARG A 137 4.46 -13.36 2.83
CA ARG A 137 4.58 -14.20 1.63
C ARG A 137 5.01 -13.40 0.40
N VAL A 138 4.61 -12.13 0.33
CA VAL A 138 5.10 -11.22 -0.73
C VAL A 138 6.60 -11.00 -0.57
N GLU A 139 7.04 -10.57 0.61
CA GLU A 139 8.45 -10.28 0.89
C GLU A 139 9.34 -11.52 0.73
N SER A 140 8.87 -12.71 1.12
CA SER A 140 9.68 -13.93 1.01
C SER A 140 10.01 -14.35 -0.43
N ARG A 141 9.28 -13.84 -1.42
CA ARG A 141 9.51 -14.11 -2.85
C ARG A 141 10.44 -13.10 -3.51
N ILE A 142 10.80 -12.01 -2.82
CA ILE A 142 11.57 -10.90 -3.39
C ILE A 142 13.01 -11.01 -2.90
N GLU A 143 13.88 -11.55 -3.76
CA GLU A 143 15.31 -11.60 -3.46
C GLU A 143 16.01 -10.26 -3.76
N CYS A 144 15.63 -9.59 -4.85
CA CYS A 144 16.12 -8.26 -5.20
C CYS A 144 15.15 -7.48 -6.09
N ILE A 145 15.23 -6.15 -6.03
CA ILE A 145 14.54 -5.26 -6.96
C ILE A 145 15.62 -4.54 -7.79
N PRO A 146 15.63 -4.69 -9.12
CA PRO A 146 16.50 -3.92 -10.00
C PRO A 146 16.30 -2.41 -9.78
N LYS A 147 17.33 -1.72 -9.26
CA LYS A 147 17.31 -0.25 -9.23
C LYS A 147 17.96 0.27 -10.49
N VAL A 148 17.19 0.96 -11.32
CA VAL A 148 17.77 1.82 -12.36
C VAL A 148 18.42 3.00 -11.64
N CYS A 149 19.74 2.93 -11.45
CA CYS A 149 20.51 4.03 -10.89
C CYS A 149 20.47 5.22 -11.86
N LEU A 150 19.53 6.14 -11.67
CA LEU A 150 19.56 7.47 -12.26
C LEU A 150 20.54 8.33 -11.44
N ASN A 151 21.84 8.15 -11.69
CA ASN A 151 22.83 9.17 -11.36
C ASN A 151 23.74 9.37 -12.57
N THR A 152 23.69 10.57 -13.12
CA THR A 152 24.06 10.94 -14.50
C THR A 152 25.55 11.12 -14.77
N GLU A 153 26.46 10.70 -13.89
CA GLU A 153 27.91 10.97 -14.08
C GLU A 153 28.84 9.75 -14.05
N LEU A 154 28.32 8.53 -13.87
CA LEU A 154 29.14 7.30 -13.85
C LEU A 154 28.75 6.25 -14.90
N TRP A 155 27.90 6.63 -15.86
CA TRP A 155 27.31 5.67 -16.82
C TRP A 155 28.29 5.11 -17.85
N HIS A 156 29.47 5.73 -18.05
CA HIS A 156 30.43 5.27 -19.06
C HIS A 156 31.44 4.22 -18.59
N GLN A 157 31.33 3.69 -17.36
CA GLN A 157 32.29 2.70 -16.88
C GLN A 157 31.74 1.32 -16.50
N ILE A 158 30.44 1.03 -16.63
CA ILE A 158 29.95 -0.32 -16.31
C ILE A 158 29.00 -0.83 -17.41
N ASN A 159 29.60 -1.28 -18.52
CA ASN A 159 29.00 -2.29 -19.38
C ASN A 159 29.16 -3.66 -18.71
N SER A 160 28.26 -3.99 -17.77
CA SER A 160 27.81 -5.35 -17.42
C SER A 160 27.25 -5.37 -15.99
N GLY A 161 25.95 -5.62 -15.85
CA GLY A 161 25.34 -5.93 -14.56
C GLY A 161 24.33 -4.88 -14.11
N VAL A 162 23.05 -5.21 -14.26
CA VAL A 162 22.00 -4.59 -13.47
C VAL A 162 22.40 -4.79 -12.00
N ALA A 163 22.76 -3.71 -11.30
CA ALA A 163 23.05 -3.78 -9.88
C ALA A 163 21.72 -4.08 -9.16
N CYS A 164 21.46 -5.36 -8.90
CA CYS A 164 20.35 -5.77 -8.04
C CYS A 164 20.70 -5.33 -6.62
N ALA A 165 20.05 -4.28 -6.13
CA ALA A 165 20.11 -3.97 -4.71
C ALA A 165 19.12 -4.92 -4.02
N PRO A 166 19.56 -5.77 -3.07
CA PRO A 166 18.61 -6.48 -2.23
C PRO A 166 17.74 -5.43 -1.54
N ILE A 167 16.43 -5.59 -1.63
CA ILE A 167 15.49 -4.76 -0.87
C ILE A 167 14.93 -5.65 0.20
N ASN A 168 15.54 -5.55 1.38
CA ASN A 168 14.94 -6.06 2.60
C ASN A 168 14.49 -4.87 3.45
N TYR A 169 13.44 -5.10 4.24
CA TYR A 169 12.90 -4.14 5.19
C TYR A 169 14.00 -3.50 6.07
N GLU A 170 15.02 -4.25 6.49
CA GLU A 170 16.12 -3.77 7.33
C GLU A 170 16.95 -2.66 6.68
N MET A 171 17.19 -2.74 5.37
CA MET A 171 17.86 -1.66 4.63
C MET A 171 16.99 -0.42 4.55
N VAL A 172 15.68 -0.57 4.36
CA VAL A 172 14.74 0.55 4.34
C VAL A 172 14.61 1.16 5.74
N LEU A 173 14.66 0.36 6.80
CA LEU A 173 14.65 0.82 8.19
C LEU A 173 15.87 1.67 8.50
N LYS A 174 17.06 1.23 8.08
CA LYS A 174 18.30 2.03 8.20
C LYS A 174 18.19 3.34 7.45
N TRP A 175 17.71 3.32 6.21
CA TRP A 175 17.47 4.53 5.42
C TRP A 175 16.48 5.49 6.10
N ALA A 176 15.36 4.97 6.62
CA ALA A 176 14.35 5.77 7.30
C ALA A 176 14.89 6.44 8.58
N ALA A 177 15.91 5.85 9.21
CA ALA A 177 16.58 6.38 10.38
C ALA A 177 17.67 7.42 10.07
N GLU A 178 18.04 7.61 8.79
CA GLU A 178 19.09 8.56 8.41
C GLU A 178 18.68 10.01 8.74
N PRO A 179 19.62 10.89 9.15
CA PRO A 179 19.32 12.30 9.41
C PRO A 179 18.65 13.03 8.24
N ALA A 180 18.94 12.60 7.01
CA ALA A 180 18.33 13.14 5.80
C ALA A 180 16.79 13.01 5.80
N GLN A 181 16.23 12.01 6.49
CA GLN A 181 14.79 11.78 6.58
C GLN A 181 14.12 12.55 7.74
N SER A 182 14.88 13.37 8.48
CA SER A 182 14.36 14.13 9.64
C SER A 182 13.07 14.88 9.34
N ARG A 183 12.99 15.53 8.17
CA ARG A 183 11.81 16.31 7.79
C ARG A 183 10.59 15.42 7.56
N ALA A 184 10.75 14.32 6.82
CA ALA A 184 9.69 13.35 6.59
C ALA A 184 9.16 12.80 7.92
N LEU A 185 10.07 12.45 8.84
CA LEU A 185 9.70 11.96 10.16
C LEU A 185 8.95 13.00 11.00
N ASP A 186 9.34 14.28 10.94
CA ASP A 186 8.63 15.36 11.63
C ASP A 186 7.23 15.59 11.06
N GLU A 187 7.06 15.50 9.74
CA GLU A 187 5.77 15.61 9.06
C GLU A 187 4.83 14.47 9.48
N ILE A 188 5.33 13.23 9.46
CA ILE A 188 4.58 12.05 9.92
C ILE A 188 4.24 12.15 11.40
N ALA A 189 5.18 12.59 12.25
CA ALA A 189 4.94 12.75 13.69
C ALA A 189 3.85 13.78 13.98
N ARG A 190 3.86 14.94 13.29
CA ARG A 190 2.82 15.97 13.41
C ARG A 190 1.46 15.47 12.93
N MET A 191 1.42 14.75 11.81
CA MET A 191 0.20 14.09 11.34
C MET A 191 -0.34 13.14 12.42
N ARG A 192 0.51 12.27 12.98
CA ARG A 192 0.13 11.31 14.01
C ARG A 192 -0.38 11.97 15.28
N GLN A 193 0.10 13.17 15.62
CA GLN A 193 -0.34 13.93 16.79
C GLN A 193 -1.81 14.39 16.69
N THR A 194 -2.36 14.48 15.48
CA THR A 194 -3.77 14.81 15.27
C THR A 194 -4.72 13.66 15.63
N TYR A 195 -4.23 12.43 15.74
CA TYR A 195 -5.05 11.28 16.11
C TYR A 195 -5.40 11.33 17.60
N PRO A 196 -6.67 11.08 18.00
CA PRO A 196 -7.11 11.19 19.40
C PRO A 196 -6.22 10.45 20.41
N ARG A 197 -5.79 9.23 20.07
CA ARG A 197 -4.91 8.40 20.92
C ARG A 197 -3.50 8.97 21.15
N ASN A 198 -3.03 9.87 20.28
CA ASN A 198 -1.67 10.41 20.30
C ASN A 198 -1.62 11.86 20.78
N ARG A 199 -2.76 12.47 21.12
CA ARG A 199 -2.86 13.91 21.45
C ARG A 199 -1.90 14.32 22.59
N ASN A 200 -1.65 13.39 23.53
CA ASN A 200 -0.79 13.63 24.71
C ASN A 200 0.63 13.04 24.56
N VAL A 201 0.96 12.39 23.45
CA VAL A 201 2.29 11.82 23.21
C VAL A 201 3.24 12.92 22.75
N LYS A 202 4.48 12.94 23.26
CA LYS A 202 5.46 13.95 22.85
C LYS A 202 5.84 13.77 21.39
N LEU A 203 6.06 14.88 20.68
CA LEU A 203 6.44 14.83 19.26
C LEU A 203 7.74 14.03 19.03
N SER A 204 8.69 14.10 19.97
CA SER A 204 9.94 13.31 19.93
C SER A 204 9.69 11.80 20.01
N GLU A 205 8.71 11.36 20.80
CA GLU A 205 8.33 9.95 20.92
C GLU A 205 7.58 9.46 19.67
N LEU A 206 6.70 10.31 19.12
CA LEU A 206 6.05 10.05 17.83
C LEU A 206 7.05 9.99 16.69
N ARG A 207 8.07 10.84 16.69
CA ARG A 207 9.13 10.83 15.68
C ARG A 207 9.92 9.52 15.72
N ALA A 208 10.34 9.07 16.89
CA ALA A 208 11.06 7.80 17.05
C ALA A 208 10.22 6.61 16.54
N SER A 209 8.94 6.54 16.91
CA SER A 209 8.02 5.50 16.43
C SER A 209 7.56 5.68 14.98
N SER A 210 7.91 6.77 14.31
CA SER A 210 7.56 7.00 12.89
C SER A 210 8.63 6.47 11.94
N VAL A 211 9.82 6.13 12.44
CA VAL A 211 10.88 5.51 11.64
C VAL A 211 10.42 4.16 11.09
N THR A 212 9.84 3.31 11.92
CA THR A 212 9.32 2.00 11.49
C THR A 212 8.13 2.14 10.54
N GLY A 213 7.22 3.07 10.83
CA GLY A 213 6.09 3.36 9.94
C GLY A 213 6.55 3.84 8.56
N LEU A 214 7.47 4.80 8.51
CA LEU A 214 8.07 5.27 7.26
C LEU A 214 8.74 4.11 6.51
N ALA A 215 9.49 3.27 7.21
CA ALA A 215 10.17 2.13 6.61
C ALA A 215 9.19 1.11 6.01
N VAL A 216 8.14 0.73 6.73
CA VAL A 216 7.12 -0.21 6.26
C VAL A 216 6.44 0.32 5.00
N TYR A 217 5.89 1.55 5.05
CA TYR A 217 5.18 2.09 3.89
C TYR A 217 6.10 2.35 2.70
N SER A 218 7.31 2.87 2.91
CA SER A 218 8.26 3.09 1.81
C SER A 218 8.74 1.78 1.19
N HIS A 219 8.94 0.73 2.01
CA HIS A 219 9.28 -0.60 1.51
C HIS A 219 8.14 -1.18 0.69
N ALA A 220 6.91 -1.10 1.22
CA ALA A 220 5.71 -1.57 0.54
C ALA A 220 5.48 -0.87 -0.79
N GLY A 221 5.62 0.46 -0.84
CA GLY A 221 5.50 1.23 -2.08
C GLY A 221 6.52 0.80 -3.15
N GLU A 222 7.78 0.57 -2.75
CA GLU A 222 8.86 0.11 -3.62
C GLU A 222 8.62 -1.31 -4.15
N VAL A 223 8.13 -2.21 -3.29
CA VAL A 223 7.78 -3.59 -3.66
C VAL A 223 6.58 -3.64 -4.60
N LEU A 224 5.52 -2.88 -4.32
CA LEU A 224 4.33 -2.85 -5.17
C LEU A 224 4.63 -2.25 -6.54
N GLU A 225 5.46 -1.22 -6.62
CA GLU A 225 5.90 -0.64 -7.91
C GLU A 225 6.59 -1.71 -8.77
N PHE A 226 7.39 -2.57 -8.15
CA PHE A 226 8.10 -3.65 -8.83
C PHE A 226 7.19 -4.80 -9.25
N LEU A 227 6.36 -5.31 -8.35
CA LEU A 227 5.52 -6.49 -8.61
C LEU A 227 4.29 -6.18 -9.47
N HIS A 228 3.75 -4.96 -9.38
CA HIS A 228 2.52 -4.56 -10.05
C HIS A 228 2.72 -3.27 -10.87
N PRO A 229 3.59 -3.29 -11.90
CA PRO A 229 3.86 -2.12 -12.71
C PRO A 229 2.57 -1.67 -13.43
N GLY A 230 2.13 -0.45 -13.15
CA GLY A 230 0.91 0.12 -13.74
C GLY A 230 -0.39 -0.26 -13.02
N ALA A 231 -0.33 -0.89 -11.84
CA ALA A 231 -1.51 -1.06 -11.00
C ALA A 231 -1.93 0.26 -10.34
N ILE A 232 -3.20 0.33 -9.96
CA ILE A 232 -3.78 1.44 -9.20
C ILE A 232 -3.88 1.04 -7.74
N PHE A 233 -3.27 1.82 -6.86
CA PHE A 233 -3.33 1.58 -5.43
C PHE A 233 -4.61 2.17 -4.84
N ILE A 234 -5.48 1.32 -4.30
CA ILE A 234 -6.62 1.73 -3.50
C ILE A 234 -6.16 1.77 -2.04
N HIS A 235 -6.19 2.95 -1.41
CA HIS A 235 -5.66 3.08 -0.04
C HIS A 235 -6.73 3.07 1.06
N SER A 236 -7.12 1.94 1.64
CA SER A 236 -8.22 1.85 2.65
C SER A 236 -8.11 2.70 3.92
N ALA A 237 -7.04 3.49 4.08
CA ALA A 237 -6.78 4.35 5.22
C ALA A 237 -6.81 5.83 4.82
N ASP A 238 -6.29 6.67 5.70
CA ASP A 238 -6.25 8.11 5.54
C ASP A 238 -5.21 8.56 4.50
N HIS A 239 -5.64 9.33 3.49
CA HIS A 239 -4.82 9.93 2.41
C HIS A 239 -3.56 10.65 2.90
N ARG A 240 -3.54 11.09 4.17
CA ARG A 240 -2.34 11.68 4.77
C ARG A 240 -1.15 10.71 4.77
N ARG A 241 -1.35 9.41 4.52
CA ARG A 241 -0.29 8.39 4.46
C ARG A 241 0.29 8.14 3.06
N ASP A 242 -0.35 8.65 2.00
CA ASP A 242 0.04 8.38 0.60
C ASP A 242 1.51 8.69 0.31
N HIS A 243 1.98 9.81 0.84
CA HIS A 243 3.34 10.29 0.63
C HIS A 243 4.39 9.30 1.19
N MET A 244 4.04 8.50 2.21
CA MET A 244 4.96 7.50 2.78
C MET A 244 5.23 6.33 1.84
N LEU A 245 4.27 6.00 0.96
CA LEU A 245 4.46 5.03 -0.13
C LEU A 245 5.36 5.61 -1.24
N GLY A 246 5.55 6.94 -1.28
CA GLY A 246 6.19 7.67 -2.36
C GLY A 246 7.70 7.84 -2.28
N TYR A 247 8.29 7.83 -1.07
CA TYR A 247 9.65 8.35 -0.84
C TYR A 247 10.78 7.63 -1.57
N ARG A 248 10.60 6.35 -1.91
CA ARG A 248 11.65 5.52 -2.53
C ARG A 248 11.33 5.05 -3.94
N ARG A 249 10.18 5.47 -4.48
CA ARG A 249 9.67 5.05 -5.77
C ARG A 249 10.37 5.75 -6.92
N THR A 250 10.55 5.05 -8.04
CA THR A 250 11.09 5.65 -9.27
C THR A 250 9.98 6.11 -10.20
N LYS A 251 8.87 5.37 -10.21
CA LYS A 251 7.63 5.67 -10.90
C LYS A 251 6.48 5.53 -9.91
N PRO A 252 5.77 6.62 -9.55
CA PRO A 252 4.76 6.55 -8.52
C PRO A 252 3.57 5.69 -8.99
N LEU A 253 3.16 4.73 -8.17
CA LEU A 253 1.86 4.08 -8.33
C LEU A 253 0.75 5.13 -8.10
N PRO A 254 -0.25 5.21 -8.99
CA PRO A 254 -1.41 6.07 -8.78
C PRO A 254 -2.19 5.61 -7.54
N ILE A 255 -2.59 6.56 -6.70
CA ILE A 255 -3.32 6.29 -5.44
C ILE A 255 -4.71 6.92 -5.52
N ILE A 256 -5.73 6.14 -5.14
CA ILE A 256 -7.12 6.56 -5.07
C ILE A 256 -7.79 6.19 -3.74
N HIS A 257 -8.80 6.97 -3.34
CA HIS A 257 -9.61 6.84 -2.14
C HIS A 257 -11.11 6.85 -2.49
N PRO A 258 -11.70 5.71 -2.87
CA PRO A 258 -13.09 5.60 -3.28
C PRO A 258 -14.13 5.74 -2.13
N TRP A 259 -13.79 6.41 -1.03
CA TRP A 259 -14.64 6.52 0.17
C TRP A 259 -15.00 7.98 0.50
N ARG A 260 -16.05 8.50 -0.12
CA ARG A 260 -16.86 9.58 0.47
C ARG A 260 -17.86 9.00 1.46
#